data_AF-A0A8H5LW92-F1
#
_entry.id   AF-A0A8H5LW92-F1
#
_cell.length_a   1.000
_cell.length_b   1.000
_cell.length_c   1.000
_cell.angle_alpha   90.00
_cell.angle_beta   90.00
_cell.angle_gamma   90.00
#
_symmetry.space_group_name_H-M   'P 1'
#
loop_
_entity.id
_entity.type
_entity.pdbx_description
1 polymer ?
#
loop_
_entity_poly.entity_id
_entity_poly.type
_entity_poly.pdbx_seq_one_letter_code
_entity_poly.pdbx_strand_id
1 'polypeptide(L)'
;MAKLFFGSLLALSTLAVSLVEGNLVYPAYGGVPIADAGSVDFNNSLTDTDSIVSTAQIVDQKGGAAGDVIPPPPPPVMLTAIDGDLVNVTVDSLVADQTQSSPTKRSVKDYVQIFKGTGTGPNDRDGSIEGTGYLTFTVVDNSTYNVDACLNFCDRVEQCVFANLYYEFNNPGLDSGGSNLKCAVYADVHKASEKLNRGGQQLAPPPAGLTYIQQSTGWTTKSLPEPKTPDGFELVFGPTNGANNAPGYMGFAFIDRYDVQACADLCNTRGADSQGGNCQYFNIWRALVDGVPTTYTCSMYFLVADESTAVNFGQGDLAVSESRGYRRKNVIPDGGFEGFNCGTNITAPFCFTPGYSAWKGISPATGHLDASIFNYAPYARTGHGVALLGSAFGEDDFPGTLTPASSLDTEAGKTYTLQFFHSSAFSGPEGEADAFVEVHWNDAVIATIKPGFSSWTFYSFNVVAQGNDVLQFHGGKAPSYDFLDDVSLFLTIG
;
A
#
# COMPACT_ATOMS: atom_id res chain seq x y z
N MET A 1 7.44 -64.00 34.05
CA MET A 1 8.56 -64.59 33.27
C MET A 1 8.08 -64.65 31.83
N ALA A 2 8.66 -64.02 30.82
CA ALA A 2 9.97 -63.41 30.64
C ALA A 2 9.84 -62.13 29.79
N LYS A 3 10.79 -61.21 29.96
CA LYS A 3 10.92 -59.92 29.26
C LYS A 3 11.36 -60.14 27.80
N LEU A 4 10.78 -59.41 26.87
CA LEU A 4 11.36 -59.16 25.55
C LEU A 4 11.32 -57.65 25.30
N PHE A 5 12.52 -57.05 25.33
CA PHE A 5 12.80 -55.66 24.98
C PHE A 5 12.78 -55.54 23.44
N PHE A 6 11.93 -54.66 22.89
CA PHE A 6 12.09 -54.15 21.54
C PHE A 6 12.92 -52.87 21.62
N GLY A 7 14.15 -52.93 21.10
CA GLY A 7 14.97 -51.74 20.87
C GLY A 7 14.58 -51.09 19.54
N SER A 8 14.12 -49.84 19.60
CA SER A 8 14.07 -48.97 18.42
C SER A 8 15.48 -48.46 18.14
N LEU A 9 16.08 -48.92 17.03
CA LEU A 9 17.27 -48.33 16.45
C LEU A 9 16.86 -47.00 15.80
N LEU A 10 17.36 -45.87 16.31
CA LEU A 10 17.40 -44.62 15.57
C LEU A 10 18.38 -44.80 14.40
N ALA A 11 17.87 -44.79 13.18
CA ALA A 11 18.68 -44.58 11.98
C ALA A 11 18.95 -43.07 11.85
N LEU A 12 20.06 -42.59 12.43
CA LEU A 12 20.66 -41.33 12.00
C LEU A 12 21.25 -41.56 10.60
N SER A 13 20.51 -41.16 9.58
CA SER A 13 21.05 -40.91 8.24
C SER A 13 21.89 -39.64 8.30
N THR A 14 23.16 -39.79 8.66
CA THR A 14 24.19 -38.78 8.43
C THR A 14 24.36 -38.60 6.92
N LEU A 15 23.81 -37.53 6.36
CA LEU A 15 24.23 -37.00 5.06
C LEU A 15 25.67 -36.49 5.24
N ALA A 16 26.64 -37.39 5.08
CA ALA A 16 28.02 -37.00 4.85
C ALA A 16 28.11 -36.57 3.38
N VAL A 17 27.85 -35.28 3.12
CA VAL A 17 28.26 -34.64 1.87
C VAL A 17 29.78 -34.68 1.87
N SER A 18 30.35 -35.53 1.02
CA SER A 18 31.79 -35.52 0.76
C SER A 18 32.14 -34.18 0.11
N LEU A 19 32.73 -33.26 0.87
CA LEU A 19 33.51 -32.12 0.38
C LEU A 19 34.74 -32.67 -0.34
N VAL A 20 34.54 -33.16 -1.56
CA VAL A 20 35.62 -33.24 -2.53
C VAL A 20 35.88 -31.80 -2.97
N GLU A 21 37.12 -31.35 -2.90
CA GLU A 21 37.64 -30.06 -3.39
C GLU A 21 37.31 -29.87 -4.89
N GLY A 22 36.04 -29.63 -5.20
CA GLY A 22 35.62 -29.17 -6.51
C GLY A 22 36.14 -27.76 -6.66
N ASN A 23 37.02 -27.55 -7.64
CA ASN A 23 37.46 -26.20 -8.00
C ASN A 23 36.22 -25.33 -8.22
N LEU A 24 36.19 -24.16 -7.57
CA LEU A 24 35.18 -23.13 -7.77
C LEU A 24 35.00 -22.88 -9.28
N VAL A 25 33.76 -23.02 -9.78
CA VAL A 25 33.41 -22.65 -11.15
C VAL A 25 32.90 -21.20 -11.10
N TYR A 26 33.63 -20.29 -11.74
CA TYR A 26 33.30 -18.86 -11.69
C TYR A 26 31.95 -18.54 -12.36
N PRO A 27 31.30 -17.42 -11.99
CA PRO A 27 29.98 -17.07 -12.50
C PRO A 27 29.86 -17.08 -14.03
N ALA A 28 30.87 -16.56 -14.75
CA ALA A 28 30.90 -16.51 -16.21
C ALA A 28 30.94 -17.89 -16.90
N TYR A 29 31.32 -18.94 -16.17
CA TYR A 29 31.35 -20.32 -16.66
C TYR A 29 30.11 -21.13 -16.23
N GLY A 30 29.09 -20.47 -15.70
CA GLY A 30 27.86 -21.14 -15.24
C GLY A 30 28.08 -21.97 -13.98
N GLY A 31 28.91 -21.48 -13.05
CA GLY A 31 28.93 -22.02 -11.69
C GLY A 31 27.53 -21.99 -11.08
N VAL A 32 27.29 -22.79 -10.05
CA VAL A 32 26.00 -22.80 -9.36
C VAL A 32 26.24 -22.31 -7.94
N PRO A 33 25.44 -21.36 -7.42
CA PRO A 33 25.56 -20.92 -6.04
C PRO A 33 25.46 -22.12 -5.07
N ILE A 34 26.23 -22.10 -3.98
CA ILE A 34 26.29 -23.24 -3.03
C ILE A 34 25.00 -23.41 -2.25
N ALA A 35 24.24 -22.34 -2.05
CA ALA A 35 22.88 -22.41 -1.56
C ALA A 35 21.92 -22.11 -2.70
N ASP A 36 20.75 -22.77 -2.72
CA ASP A 36 19.64 -22.28 -3.52
C ASP A 36 19.45 -20.80 -3.16
N ALA A 37 19.42 -19.93 -4.17
CA ALA A 37 19.09 -18.52 -4.01
C ALA A 37 17.83 -18.36 -3.16
N GLY A 38 16.93 -19.34 -3.17
CA GLY A 38 15.63 -19.29 -2.52
C GLY A 38 14.69 -18.64 -3.49
N SER A 39 13.85 -19.45 -4.15
CA SER A 39 12.76 -18.91 -4.95
C SER A 39 11.79 -18.18 -4.03
N VAL A 40 11.36 -16.98 -4.42
CA VAL A 40 10.29 -16.28 -3.73
C VAL A 40 9.02 -17.15 -3.77
N ASP A 41 8.52 -17.56 -2.60
CA ASP A 41 7.31 -18.38 -2.52
C ASP A 41 6.05 -17.52 -2.63
N PHE A 42 5.54 -17.39 -3.84
CA PHE A 42 4.32 -16.62 -4.10
C PHE A 42 3.04 -17.34 -3.68
N ASN A 43 3.06 -18.66 -3.47
CA ASN A 43 1.84 -19.44 -3.25
C ASN A 43 1.17 -19.12 -1.91
N ASN A 44 1.96 -18.74 -0.92
CA ASN A 44 1.49 -18.40 0.42
C ASN A 44 1.23 -16.89 0.62
N SER A 45 1.28 -16.11 -0.46
CA SER A 45 1.12 -14.65 -0.44
C SER A 45 -0.11 -14.18 -1.22
N LEU A 46 -1.13 -15.02 -1.35
CA LEU A 46 -2.40 -14.63 -1.96
C LEU A 46 -3.23 -13.76 -1.00
N THR A 47 -4.12 -12.96 -1.56
CA THR A 47 -5.03 -12.12 -0.79
C THR A 47 -5.91 -12.94 0.15
N ASP A 48 -5.85 -12.64 1.44
CA ASP A 48 -6.68 -13.27 2.47
C ASP A 48 -8.10 -12.69 2.46
N THR A 49 -8.90 -13.16 1.50
CA THR A 49 -10.28 -12.69 1.32
C THR A 49 -11.18 -13.05 2.50
N ASP A 50 -10.90 -14.17 3.18
CA ASP A 50 -11.75 -14.69 4.25
C ASP A 50 -11.57 -13.86 5.53
N SER A 51 -10.34 -13.47 5.86
CA SER A 51 -10.07 -12.53 6.96
C SER A 51 -10.71 -11.16 6.70
N ILE A 52 -10.59 -10.63 5.48
CA ILE A 52 -11.23 -9.37 5.10
C ILE A 52 -12.76 -9.45 5.30
N VAL A 53 -13.40 -10.49 4.76
CA VAL A 53 -14.86 -10.63 4.82
C VAL A 53 -15.35 -10.78 6.26
N SER A 54 -14.71 -11.63 7.05
CA SER A 54 -15.08 -11.82 8.46
C SER A 54 -14.89 -10.55 9.28
N THR A 55 -13.83 -9.77 9.01
CA THR A 55 -13.60 -8.49 9.69
C THR A 55 -14.62 -7.42 9.26
N ALA A 56 -14.98 -7.38 7.98
CA ALA A 56 -15.96 -6.42 7.45
C ALA A 56 -17.38 -6.64 8.04
N GLN A 57 -17.68 -7.85 8.50
CA GLN A 57 -18.95 -8.18 9.16
C GLN A 57 -19.05 -7.68 10.61
N ILE A 58 -17.91 -7.44 11.27
CA ILE A 58 -17.85 -7.04 12.69
C ILE A 58 -17.45 -5.58 12.89
N VAL A 59 -16.85 -4.94 11.89
CA VAL A 59 -16.48 -3.53 11.96
C VAL A 59 -17.73 -2.65 11.91
N ASP A 60 -17.80 -1.67 12.80
CA ASP A 60 -18.84 -0.63 12.76
C ASP A 60 -18.18 0.72 12.54
N GLN A 61 -18.25 1.19 11.29
CA GLN A 61 -17.76 2.52 10.89
C GLN A 61 -18.92 3.51 10.71
N LYS A 62 -20.14 3.18 11.13
CA LYS A 62 -21.28 4.06 10.96
C LYS A 62 -21.19 5.20 11.97
N GLY A 63 -21.38 6.41 11.47
CA GLY A 63 -21.36 7.62 12.25
C GLY A 63 -22.43 8.60 11.80
N GLY A 64 -22.64 9.64 12.61
CA GLY A 64 -23.58 10.71 12.32
C GLY A 64 -23.33 11.91 13.23
N ALA A 65 -24.15 12.95 13.08
CA ALA A 65 -24.04 14.16 13.89
C ALA A 65 -24.55 13.93 15.33
N ALA A 66 -23.70 13.35 16.17
CA ALA A 66 -24.02 13.02 17.56
C ALA A 66 -23.83 14.19 18.56
N GLY A 67 -23.24 15.32 18.12
CA GLY A 67 -22.94 16.48 18.96
C GLY A 67 -23.93 17.64 18.82
N ASP A 68 -24.06 18.42 19.90
CA ASP A 68 -24.91 19.62 19.98
C ASP A 68 -24.11 20.93 20.05
N VAL A 69 -22.80 20.85 19.79
CA VAL A 69 -21.85 21.96 19.89
C VAL A 69 -21.33 22.36 18.50
N ILE A 70 -20.57 23.46 18.44
CA ILE A 70 -19.94 24.01 17.23
C ILE A 70 -19.36 22.88 16.36
N PRO A 71 -19.59 22.91 15.03
CA PRO A 71 -19.05 21.92 14.10
C PRO A 71 -17.56 21.68 14.33
N PRO A 72 -17.14 20.47 14.69
CA PRO A 72 -15.72 20.14 14.62
C PRO A 72 -15.28 20.19 13.15
N PRO A 73 -14.02 20.55 12.85
CA PRO A 73 -13.46 20.27 11.54
C PRO A 73 -13.61 18.78 11.21
N PRO A 74 -13.64 18.39 9.92
CA PRO A 74 -13.64 16.98 9.55
C PRO A 74 -12.52 16.24 10.29
N PRO A 75 -12.79 15.11 10.94
CA PRO A 75 -11.77 14.37 11.64
C PRO A 75 -10.78 13.80 10.62
N PRO A 76 -9.52 13.55 11.04
CA PRO A 76 -8.57 12.76 10.25
C PRO A 76 -9.14 11.38 9.92
N VAL A 77 -8.63 10.73 8.87
CA VAL A 77 -9.03 9.37 8.48
C VAL A 77 -8.73 8.41 9.63
N MET A 78 -9.73 7.60 10.00
CA MET A 78 -9.60 6.61 11.07
C MET A 78 -9.32 5.23 10.49
N LEU A 79 -8.34 4.55 11.06
CA LEU A 79 -8.11 3.11 10.90
C LEU A 79 -8.99 2.38 11.91
N THR A 80 -9.81 1.46 11.41
CA THR A 80 -10.72 0.68 12.25
C THR A 80 -10.36 -0.79 12.33
N ALA A 81 -9.53 -1.29 11.41
CA ALA A 81 -8.95 -2.61 11.47
C ALA A 81 -7.60 -2.67 10.74
N ILE A 82 -6.69 -3.52 11.21
CA ILE A 82 -5.44 -3.88 10.53
C ILE A 82 -5.32 -5.40 10.62
N ASP A 83 -5.27 -6.07 9.47
CA ASP A 83 -5.10 -7.53 9.36
C ASP A 83 -6.09 -8.36 10.19
N GLY A 84 -7.30 -7.83 10.36
CA GLY A 84 -8.38 -8.45 11.14
C GLY A 84 -8.47 -8.00 12.60
N ASP A 85 -7.44 -7.34 13.12
CA ASP A 85 -7.48 -6.75 14.46
C ASP A 85 -8.17 -5.39 14.43
N LEU A 86 -9.24 -5.22 15.22
CA LEU A 86 -9.94 -3.94 15.34
C LEU A 86 -9.08 -2.92 16.07
N VAL A 87 -8.93 -1.74 15.46
CA VAL A 87 -8.14 -0.63 16.00
C VAL A 87 -8.96 0.66 15.97
N ASN A 88 -8.47 1.72 16.61
CA ASN A 88 -9.08 3.05 16.59
C ASN A 88 -7.99 4.11 16.62
N VAL A 89 -7.27 4.25 15.51
CA VAL A 89 -6.09 5.12 15.37
C VAL A 89 -6.22 5.99 14.13
N THR A 90 -5.69 7.21 14.14
CA THR A 90 -5.75 8.13 12.99
C THR A 90 -4.59 7.91 12.04
N VAL A 91 -4.82 8.04 10.72
CA VAL A 91 -3.75 7.94 9.72
C VAL A 91 -2.80 9.14 9.80
N ASP A 92 -3.28 10.34 10.13
CA ASP A 92 -2.46 11.55 10.33
C ASP A 92 -1.42 11.41 11.46
N SER A 93 -1.58 10.44 12.36
CA SER A 93 -0.53 10.10 13.32
C SER A 93 0.73 9.51 12.66
N LEU A 94 0.67 9.17 11.37
CA LEU A 94 1.70 8.44 10.63
C LEU A 94 2.45 9.30 9.61
N VAL A 95 1.90 10.43 9.14
CA VAL A 95 2.51 11.29 8.10
C VAL A 95 2.20 12.76 8.38
N ALA A 96 3.20 13.65 8.28
CA ALA A 96 3.04 15.07 8.56
C ALA A 96 2.91 15.86 7.26
N ASP A 97 2.05 16.89 7.26
CA ASP A 97 2.05 17.97 6.26
C ASP A 97 1.42 17.65 4.88
N GLN A 98 0.09 17.52 4.85
CA GLN A 98 -0.67 17.61 3.59
C GLN A 98 -1.12 19.04 3.31
N THR A 99 -0.66 19.60 2.18
CA THR A 99 -1.17 20.88 1.65
C THR A 99 -2.60 20.69 1.11
N GLN A 100 -3.58 21.20 1.86
CA GLN A 100 -5.00 21.17 1.49
C GLN A 100 -5.24 21.94 0.18
N SER A 101 -5.80 21.25 -0.82
CA SER A 101 -6.34 21.93 -2.00
C SER A 101 -7.74 22.46 -1.69
N SER A 102 -7.97 23.74 -1.93
CA SER A 102 -9.31 24.33 -1.77
C SER A 102 -10.30 23.61 -2.70
N PRO A 103 -11.40 23.03 -2.18
CA PRO A 103 -12.37 22.36 -3.01
C PRO A 103 -13.01 23.32 -4.03
N THR A 104 -13.18 22.85 -5.27
CA THR A 104 -13.88 23.61 -6.31
C THR A 104 -15.35 23.75 -5.93
N LYS A 105 -15.83 24.99 -5.84
CA LYS A 105 -17.24 25.26 -5.52
C LYS A 105 -18.15 24.67 -6.59
N ARG A 106 -19.09 23.80 -6.20
CA ARG A 106 -20.11 23.24 -7.08
C ARG A 106 -21.35 24.14 -7.10
N SER A 107 -22.20 23.95 -8.08
CA SER A 107 -23.53 24.56 -8.11
C SER A 107 -24.52 23.65 -7.40
N VAL A 108 -25.56 24.20 -6.78
CA VAL A 108 -26.70 23.44 -6.27
C VAL A 108 -27.31 22.51 -7.34
N LYS A 109 -27.24 22.93 -8.61
CA LYS A 109 -27.72 22.13 -9.75
C LYS A 109 -26.91 20.86 -10.00
N ASP A 110 -25.74 20.73 -9.38
CA ASP A 110 -24.87 19.56 -9.49
C ASP A 110 -25.23 18.48 -8.46
N TYR A 111 -26.25 18.73 -7.64
CA TYR A 111 -26.80 17.75 -6.69
C TYR A 111 -28.13 17.16 -7.17
N VAL A 112 -28.42 15.96 -6.70
CA VAL A 112 -29.68 15.24 -6.90
C VAL A 112 -30.19 14.78 -5.55
N GLN A 113 -31.48 15.03 -5.29
CA GLN A 113 -32.16 14.49 -4.13
C GLN A 113 -32.39 12.99 -4.31
N ILE A 114 -31.82 12.17 -3.43
CA ILE A 114 -31.94 10.71 -3.47
C ILE A 114 -32.99 10.16 -2.52
N PHE A 115 -33.38 10.94 -1.50
CA PHE A 115 -34.58 10.65 -0.73
C PHE A 115 -35.23 11.92 -0.17
N LYS A 116 -36.54 11.84 0.01
CA LYS A 116 -37.37 12.90 0.59
C LYS A 116 -37.58 12.68 2.10
N GLY A 117 -37.92 13.77 2.79
CA GLY A 117 -38.35 13.75 4.17
C GLY A 117 -39.82 13.31 4.30
N THR A 118 -40.21 12.92 5.51
CA THR A 118 -41.59 12.49 5.82
C THR A 118 -42.57 13.64 6.06
N GLY A 119 -42.10 14.88 6.17
CA GLY A 119 -42.91 16.08 6.46
C GLY A 119 -42.52 16.76 7.78
N THR A 120 -43.23 17.85 8.09
CA THR A 120 -43.06 18.69 9.30
C THR A 120 -44.34 18.82 10.12
N GLY A 121 -45.33 17.94 9.89
CA GLY A 121 -46.53 17.86 10.68
C GLY A 121 -46.22 17.45 12.13
N PRO A 122 -47.10 17.76 13.10
CA PRO A 122 -46.83 17.50 14.53
C PRO A 122 -46.50 16.03 14.87
N ASN A 123 -47.04 15.09 14.08
CA ASN A 123 -46.86 13.65 14.25
C ASN A 123 -45.85 13.04 13.28
N ASP A 124 -45.30 13.83 12.35
CA ASP A 124 -44.33 13.32 11.39
C ASP A 124 -43.07 12.94 12.16
N ARG A 125 -42.52 11.77 11.86
CA ARG A 125 -41.27 11.29 12.40
C ARG A 125 -40.42 10.79 11.25
N ASP A 126 -39.13 11.10 11.31
CA ASP A 126 -38.15 10.70 10.30
C ASP A 126 -36.91 10.17 11.01
N GLY A 127 -35.84 9.93 10.26
CA GLY A 127 -34.51 9.65 10.81
C GLY A 127 -33.43 10.35 10.02
N SER A 128 -32.34 10.73 10.66
CA SER A 128 -31.12 11.16 9.98
C SER A 128 -30.29 9.95 9.59
N ILE A 129 -29.39 10.17 8.64
CA ILE A 129 -28.40 9.16 8.26
C ILE A 129 -27.49 8.86 9.45
N GLU A 130 -27.19 7.58 9.60
CA GLU A 130 -26.11 7.03 10.41
C GLU A 130 -25.39 5.99 9.54
N GLY A 131 -24.27 6.40 8.96
CA GLY A 131 -23.61 5.71 7.85
C GLY A 131 -22.10 5.93 7.84
N THR A 132 -21.39 5.19 6.99
CA THR A 132 -19.93 5.29 6.83
C THR A 132 -19.49 6.61 6.20
N GLY A 133 -18.21 6.97 6.31
CA GLY A 133 -17.69 8.19 5.69
C GLY A 133 -18.27 9.47 6.27
N TYR A 134 -18.77 9.47 7.51
CA TYR A 134 -19.22 10.69 8.17
C TYR A 134 -18.07 11.69 8.29
N LEU A 135 -18.27 12.91 7.79
CA LEU A 135 -17.23 13.95 7.80
C LEU A 135 -17.47 14.93 8.95
N THR A 136 -18.61 15.61 8.95
CA THR A 136 -18.93 16.61 9.97
C THR A 136 -20.41 17.02 9.81
N PHE A 137 -20.84 18.03 10.53
CA PHE A 137 -22.15 18.65 10.36
C PHE A 137 -22.08 20.15 10.57
N THR A 138 -23.11 20.85 10.12
CA THR A 138 -23.37 22.24 10.52
C THR A 138 -24.85 22.45 10.80
N VAL A 139 -25.17 23.58 11.40
CA VAL A 139 -26.55 24.06 11.52
C VAL A 139 -26.73 25.19 10.52
N VAL A 140 -27.78 25.12 9.71
CA VAL A 140 -28.11 26.14 8.71
C VAL A 140 -29.35 26.91 9.11
N ASP A 141 -29.56 28.10 8.57
CA ASP A 141 -30.77 28.90 8.84
C ASP A 141 -32.06 28.09 8.62
N ASN A 142 -32.95 28.07 9.61
CA ASN A 142 -34.21 27.32 9.58
C ASN A 142 -35.44 28.18 9.28
N SER A 143 -35.27 29.44 8.85
CA SER A 143 -36.41 30.27 8.39
C SER A 143 -37.12 29.61 7.19
N THR A 144 -36.36 28.83 6.44
CA THR A 144 -36.83 27.90 5.42
C THR A 144 -36.07 26.58 5.54
N TYR A 145 -36.53 25.54 4.85
CA TYR A 145 -35.77 24.31 4.70
C TYR A 145 -34.61 24.53 3.72
N ASN A 146 -33.52 25.14 4.21
CA ASN A 146 -32.46 25.76 3.40
C ASN A 146 -31.45 24.75 2.82
N VAL A 147 -31.87 24.07 1.76
CA VAL A 147 -31.06 23.11 1.00
C VAL A 147 -29.78 23.77 0.47
N ASP A 148 -29.88 24.96 -0.11
CA ASP A 148 -28.73 25.65 -0.72
C ASP A 148 -27.60 25.90 0.28
N ALA A 149 -27.93 26.33 1.50
CA ALA A 149 -26.91 26.53 2.55
C ALA A 149 -26.21 25.22 2.95
N CYS A 150 -26.96 24.12 3.02
CA CYS A 150 -26.41 22.80 3.33
C CYS A 150 -25.49 22.28 2.21
N LEU A 151 -25.88 22.42 0.95
CA LEU A 151 -25.05 21.99 -0.19
C LEU A 151 -23.79 22.87 -0.34
N ASN A 152 -23.91 24.19 -0.11
CA ASN A 152 -22.74 25.08 -0.05
C ASN A 152 -21.78 24.70 1.09
N PHE A 153 -22.28 24.14 2.20
CA PHE A 153 -21.42 23.61 3.25
C PHE A 153 -20.68 22.36 2.80
N CYS A 154 -21.37 21.41 2.17
CA CYS A 154 -20.75 20.23 1.56
C CYS A 154 -19.61 20.62 0.58
N ASP A 155 -19.81 21.64 -0.26
CA ASP A 155 -18.77 22.12 -1.19
C ASP A 155 -17.50 22.68 -0.53
N ARG A 156 -17.56 23.06 0.74
CA ARG A 156 -16.39 23.53 1.51
C ARG A 156 -15.71 22.42 2.30
N VAL A 157 -16.38 21.28 2.45
CA VAL A 157 -15.87 20.13 3.19
C VAL A 157 -15.19 19.23 2.17
N GLU A 158 -13.89 19.02 2.35
CA GLU A 158 -13.12 18.13 1.49
C GLU A 158 -13.74 16.72 1.46
N GLN A 159 -13.71 16.07 0.30
CA GLN A 159 -14.32 14.76 0.03
C GLN A 159 -15.85 14.67 0.20
N CYS A 160 -16.56 15.75 0.52
CA CYS A 160 -18.01 15.65 0.65
C CYS A 160 -18.69 15.33 -0.70
N VAL A 161 -19.46 14.24 -0.73
CA VAL A 161 -20.27 13.81 -1.88
C VAL A 161 -21.75 13.71 -1.54
N PHE A 162 -22.11 13.69 -0.26
CA PHE A 162 -23.47 13.54 0.20
C PHE A 162 -23.79 14.45 1.39
N ALA A 163 -25.00 15.00 1.41
CA ALA A 163 -25.53 15.82 2.47
C ALA A 163 -26.90 15.32 2.93
N ASN A 164 -27.05 15.13 4.24
CA ASN A 164 -28.32 14.86 4.90
C ASN A 164 -28.78 16.08 5.69
N LEU A 165 -29.86 16.72 5.22
CA LEU A 165 -30.50 17.87 5.86
C LEU A 165 -31.72 17.39 6.64
N TYR A 166 -31.90 17.80 7.89
CA TYR A 166 -33.04 17.40 8.72
C TYR A 166 -33.29 18.36 9.89
N TYR A 167 -34.52 18.39 10.39
CA TYR A 167 -34.82 19.05 11.65
C TYR A 167 -34.59 18.11 12.82
N GLU A 168 -34.01 18.62 13.90
CA GLU A 168 -33.92 17.94 15.19
C GLU A 168 -34.57 18.78 16.27
N PHE A 169 -35.65 18.29 16.86
CA PHE A 169 -36.43 19.02 17.87
C PHE A 169 -36.15 18.55 19.29
N ASN A 170 -36.54 19.37 20.27
CA ASN A 170 -36.34 19.14 21.70
C ASN A 170 -34.85 18.99 22.06
N ASN A 171 -34.01 19.71 21.32
CA ASN A 171 -32.58 19.77 21.56
C ASN A 171 -32.25 21.19 22.05
N PRO A 172 -32.05 21.39 23.37
CA PRO A 172 -31.89 22.73 23.92
C PRO A 172 -30.72 23.52 23.32
N GLY A 173 -29.64 22.84 22.91
CA GLY A 173 -28.48 23.48 22.29
C GLY A 173 -28.81 24.09 20.92
N LEU A 174 -29.67 23.43 20.15
CA LEU A 174 -30.10 23.89 18.83
C LEU A 174 -31.28 24.87 18.92
N ASP A 175 -32.27 24.53 19.75
CA ASP A 175 -33.50 25.31 19.92
C ASP A 175 -33.21 26.72 20.47
N SER A 176 -32.18 26.87 21.31
CA SER A 176 -31.72 28.16 21.82
C SER A 176 -30.68 28.85 20.92
N GLY A 177 -29.98 28.09 20.07
CA GLY A 177 -28.91 28.57 19.18
C GLY A 177 -29.38 29.26 17.90
N GLY A 178 -30.70 29.35 17.69
CA GLY A 178 -31.30 30.07 16.57
C GLY A 178 -31.60 29.22 15.33
N SER A 179 -31.21 27.94 15.32
CA SER A 179 -31.69 26.98 14.32
C SER A 179 -31.57 25.53 14.80
N ASN A 180 -32.57 24.74 14.41
CA ASN A 180 -32.64 23.30 14.63
C ASN A 180 -32.56 22.48 13.33
N LEU A 181 -32.14 23.11 12.23
CA LEU A 181 -31.95 22.49 10.92
C LEU A 181 -30.48 22.05 10.76
N LYS A 182 -30.21 20.77 11.00
CA LYS A 182 -28.88 20.16 10.89
C LYS A 182 -28.60 19.70 9.46
N CYS A 183 -27.39 19.97 8.99
CA CYS A 183 -26.82 19.49 7.74
C CYS A 183 -25.62 18.61 8.06
N ALA A 184 -25.78 17.29 8.03
CA ALA A 184 -24.69 16.32 8.17
C ALA A 184 -24.13 15.97 6.79
N VAL A 185 -22.81 15.88 6.67
CA VAL A 185 -22.13 15.64 5.38
C VAL A 185 -21.22 14.42 5.44
N TYR A 186 -21.12 13.72 4.31
CA TYR A 186 -20.48 12.41 4.20
C TYR A 186 -19.63 12.31 2.93
N ALA A 187 -18.60 11.47 2.99
CA ALA A 187 -17.71 11.08 1.90
C ALA A 187 -18.25 9.92 1.05
N ASP A 188 -19.46 9.42 1.34
CA ASP A 188 -20.13 8.40 0.54
C ASP A 188 -21.63 8.67 0.38
N VAL A 189 -22.26 7.97 -0.55
CA VAL A 189 -23.67 8.15 -0.92
C VAL A 189 -24.55 7.19 -0.10
N HIS A 190 -25.47 7.76 0.67
CA HIS A 190 -26.38 6.99 1.54
C HIS A 190 -27.81 6.94 1.03
N LYS A 191 -28.55 5.89 1.39
CA LYS A 191 -29.95 5.68 1.00
C LYS A 191 -30.88 5.91 2.19
N ALA A 192 -32.18 6.02 1.90
CA ALA A 192 -33.21 6.21 2.93
C ALA A 192 -33.27 5.06 3.96
N SER A 193 -32.80 3.86 3.62
CA SER A 193 -32.70 2.72 4.53
C SER A 193 -31.71 2.96 5.67
N GLU A 194 -30.76 3.89 5.50
CA GLU A 194 -29.75 4.24 6.50
C GLU A 194 -30.20 5.38 7.42
N LYS A 195 -31.49 5.74 7.39
CA LYS A 195 -32.11 6.67 8.36
C LYS A 195 -32.31 6.01 9.73
N LEU A 196 -31.21 5.67 10.41
CA LEU A 196 -31.22 4.86 11.63
C LEU A 196 -31.36 5.71 12.90
N ASN A 197 -30.77 6.91 12.94
CA ASN A 197 -30.95 7.82 14.06
C ASN A 197 -32.34 8.44 14.03
N ARG A 198 -33.18 8.15 15.03
CA ARG A 198 -34.55 8.67 15.18
C ARG A 198 -34.68 9.76 16.24
N GLY A 199 -33.56 10.17 16.87
CA GLY A 199 -33.57 10.88 18.14
C GLY A 199 -33.86 9.92 19.30
N GLY A 200 -34.60 10.41 20.31
CA GLY A 200 -35.00 9.63 21.48
C GLY A 200 -34.19 9.92 22.75
N GLN A 201 -33.28 10.89 22.71
CA GLN A 201 -32.48 11.29 23.86
C GLN A 201 -33.28 12.27 24.75
N GLN A 202 -33.16 12.15 26.08
CA GLN A 202 -33.69 13.12 27.04
C GLN A 202 -32.60 14.16 27.37
N LEU A 203 -32.53 15.23 26.59
CA LEU A 203 -31.48 16.25 26.74
C LEU A 203 -31.83 17.40 27.72
N ALA A 204 -33.10 17.56 28.07
CA ALA A 204 -33.58 18.49 29.10
C ALA A 204 -34.40 17.75 30.17
N PRO A 205 -34.48 18.24 31.42
CA PRO A 205 -35.33 17.62 32.43
C PRO A 205 -36.83 17.58 32.02
N PRO A 206 -37.59 16.57 32.45
CA PRO A 206 -39.04 16.55 32.29
C PRO A 206 -39.68 17.85 32.82
N PRO A 207 -40.72 18.40 32.15
CA PRO A 207 -41.59 17.75 31.17
C PRO A 207 -41.15 17.89 29.71
N ALA A 208 -39.91 18.32 29.42
CA ALA A 208 -39.40 18.33 28.06
C ALA A 208 -39.50 16.93 27.42
N GLY A 209 -39.93 16.87 26.16
CA GLY A 209 -40.00 15.61 25.43
C GLY A 209 -38.61 15.08 25.05
N LEU A 210 -38.57 13.84 24.58
CA LEU A 210 -37.37 13.28 23.93
C LEU A 210 -37.10 14.02 22.61
N THR A 211 -35.84 14.06 22.20
CA THR A 211 -35.46 14.54 20.86
C THR A 211 -36.14 13.71 19.78
N TYR A 212 -36.42 14.32 18.64
CA TYR A 212 -36.92 13.60 17.48
C TYR A 212 -36.54 14.29 16.18
N ILE A 213 -36.49 13.51 15.10
CA ILE A 213 -36.10 13.98 13.77
C ILE A 213 -37.31 14.12 12.86
N GLN A 214 -37.31 15.16 12.03
CA GLN A 214 -38.32 15.41 10.99
C GLN A 214 -37.69 15.85 9.68
N GLN A 215 -38.44 15.68 8.59
CA GLN A 215 -38.12 16.16 7.25
C GLN A 215 -36.65 15.89 6.86
N SER A 216 -36.21 14.64 6.90
CA SER A 216 -34.84 14.27 6.58
C SER A 216 -34.70 14.03 5.07
N THR A 217 -33.95 14.88 4.39
CA THR A 217 -33.68 14.75 2.94
C THR A 217 -32.21 14.42 2.69
N GLY A 218 -31.96 13.69 1.61
CA GLY A 218 -30.61 13.27 1.22
C GLY A 218 -30.29 13.77 -0.17
N TRP A 219 -29.10 14.32 -0.34
CA TRP A 219 -28.64 14.94 -1.57
C TRP A 219 -27.24 14.43 -1.89
N THR A 220 -27.05 13.91 -3.09
CA THR A 220 -25.74 13.46 -3.58
C THR A 220 -25.31 14.31 -4.76
N THR A 221 -24.01 14.42 -4.99
CA THR A 221 -23.48 14.96 -6.24
C THR A 221 -23.89 14.06 -7.42
N LYS A 222 -24.11 14.65 -8.61
CA LYS A 222 -24.44 13.93 -9.85
C LYS A 222 -23.33 13.00 -10.33
N SER A 223 -22.10 13.38 -10.03
CA SER A 223 -20.89 12.63 -10.30
C SER A 223 -20.05 12.61 -9.04
N LEU A 224 -19.50 11.43 -8.71
CA LEU A 224 -18.48 11.34 -7.69
C LEU A 224 -17.20 11.98 -8.24
N PRO A 225 -16.49 12.79 -7.43
CA PRO A 225 -15.19 13.31 -7.83
C PRO A 225 -14.22 12.13 -8.00
N GLU A 226 -13.44 12.14 -9.07
CA GLU A 226 -12.34 11.17 -9.18
C GLU A 226 -11.30 11.49 -8.11
N PRO A 227 -10.88 10.50 -7.30
CA PRO A 227 -9.85 10.71 -6.29
C PRO A 227 -8.54 11.17 -6.93
N LYS A 228 -7.83 12.10 -6.28
CA LYS A 228 -6.49 12.48 -6.70
C LYS A 228 -5.54 11.30 -6.50
N THR A 229 -4.73 11.00 -7.51
CA THR A 229 -3.63 10.05 -7.36
C THR A 229 -2.57 10.62 -6.41
N PRO A 230 -2.18 9.87 -5.35
CA PRO A 230 -1.13 10.28 -4.43
C PRO A 230 0.21 10.53 -5.12
N ASP A 231 0.98 11.48 -4.60
CA ASP A 231 2.33 11.74 -5.10
C ASP A 231 3.20 10.49 -4.94
N GLY A 232 4.07 10.20 -5.92
CA GLY A 232 4.86 8.96 -5.91
C GLY A 232 4.08 7.68 -6.29
N PHE A 233 2.77 7.78 -6.56
CA PHE A 233 1.95 6.68 -7.08
C PHE A 233 1.41 6.98 -8.49
N GLU A 234 0.98 5.93 -9.18
CA GLU A 234 0.17 6.02 -10.39
C GLU A 234 -1.01 5.05 -10.35
N LEU A 235 -2.12 5.46 -10.97
CA LEU A 235 -3.30 4.63 -11.14
C LEU A 235 -3.00 3.55 -12.19
N VAL A 236 -3.17 2.29 -11.81
CA VAL A 236 -3.03 1.13 -12.69
C VAL A 236 -4.35 0.79 -13.35
N PHE A 237 -5.44 0.74 -12.57
CA PHE A 237 -6.79 0.47 -13.07
C PHE A 237 -7.87 1.04 -12.15
N GLY A 238 -9.10 1.11 -12.68
CA GLY A 238 -10.31 1.39 -11.92
C GLY A 238 -10.98 2.72 -12.28
N PRO A 239 -12.20 2.98 -11.76
CA PRO A 239 -13.00 2.10 -10.89
C PRO A 239 -13.47 0.80 -11.55
N THR A 240 -13.48 -0.30 -10.79
CA THR A 240 -14.16 -1.56 -11.14
C THR A 240 -14.98 -2.10 -9.96
N ASN A 241 -15.69 -3.22 -10.16
CA ASN A 241 -16.38 -3.94 -9.08
C ASN A 241 -15.60 -5.17 -8.60
N GLY A 242 -14.34 -5.31 -8.98
CA GLY A 242 -13.47 -6.41 -8.58
C GLY A 242 -12.24 -5.91 -7.82
N ALA A 243 -11.95 -6.49 -6.66
CA ALA A 243 -10.71 -6.27 -5.91
C ALA A 243 -9.66 -7.29 -6.33
N ASN A 244 -8.39 -6.96 -6.13
CA ASN A 244 -7.29 -7.87 -6.45
C ASN A 244 -7.32 -9.11 -5.55
N ASN A 245 -7.18 -10.28 -6.19
CA ASN A 245 -6.71 -11.51 -5.57
C ASN A 245 -5.41 -11.89 -6.26
N ALA A 246 -4.29 -11.45 -5.69
CA ALA A 246 -2.98 -11.44 -6.34
C ALA A 246 -1.89 -11.94 -5.38
N PRO A 247 -0.77 -12.48 -5.90
CA PRO A 247 0.40 -12.78 -5.08
C PRO A 247 1.06 -11.50 -4.55
N GLY A 248 1.93 -11.66 -3.56
CA GLY A 248 2.63 -10.58 -2.91
C GLY A 248 1.80 -9.83 -1.88
N TYR A 249 0.69 -10.40 -1.42
CA TYR A 249 -0.19 -9.83 -0.41
C TYR A 249 0.54 -9.59 0.90
N MET A 250 0.48 -8.35 1.36
CA MET A 250 1.10 -7.90 2.60
C MET A 250 0.08 -7.66 3.70
N GLY A 251 -1.21 -7.98 3.52
CA GLY A 251 -2.26 -7.68 4.48
C GLY A 251 -3.19 -6.53 4.07
N PHE A 252 -4.06 -6.12 4.97
CA PHE A 252 -5.07 -5.09 4.73
C PHE A 252 -5.28 -4.16 5.92
N ALA A 253 -5.85 -2.99 5.62
CA ALA A 253 -6.41 -2.11 6.62
C ALA A 253 -7.81 -1.65 6.22
N PHE A 254 -8.64 -1.37 7.21
CA PHE A 254 -9.91 -0.68 7.03
C PHE A 254 -9.80 0.77 7.46
N ILE A 255 -10.20 1.67 6.56
CA ILE A 255 -10.33 3.10 6.82
C ILE A 255 -11.81 3.51 6.81
N ASP A 256 -12.15 4.58 7.53
CA ASP A 256 -13.54 5.03 7.76
C ASP A 256 -14.22 5.75 6.59
N ARG A 257 -13.44 6.10 5.56
CA ARG A 257 -13.89 6.76 4.33
C ARG A 257 -13.03 6.34 3.14
N TYR A 258 -13.54 6.53 1.92
CA TYR A 258 -12.77 6.24 0.71
C TYR A 258 -11.68 7.30 0.50
N ASP A 259 -10.47 7.03 1.02
CA ASP A 259 -9.32 7.93 0.93
C ASP A 259 -8.09 7.22 0.33
N VAL A 260 -7.76 7.59 -0.91
CA VAL A 260 -6.64 6.99 -1.66
C VAL A 260 -5.29 7.40 -1.06
N GLN A 261 -5.19 8.62 -0.52
CA GLN A 261 -3.96 9.10 0.10
C GLN A 261 -3.69 8.35 1.40
N ALA A 262 -4.73 8.08 2.21
CA ALA A 262 -4.59 7.26 3.41
C ALA A 262 -4.07 5.84 3.09
N CYS A 263 -4.55 5.19 2.02
CA CYS A 263 -4.00 3.89 1.60
C CYS A 263 -2.55 3.99 1.09
N ALA A 264 -2.17 5.08 0.44
CA ALA A 264 -0.78 5.32 0.04
C ALA A 264 0.13 5.48 1.25
N ASP A 265 -0.30 6.22 2.27
CA ASP A 265 0.43 6.43 3.52
C ASP A 265 0.60 5.11 4.29
N LEU A 266 -0.46 4.27 4.33
CA LEU A 266 -0.39 2.91 4.85
C LEU A 266 0.61 2.04 4.08
N CYS A 267 0.60 2.09 2.75
CA CYS A 267 1.56 1.35 1.93
C CYS A 267 3.00 1.82 2.20
N ASN A 268 3.24 3.12 2.31
CA ASN A 268 4.56 3.68 2.60
C ASN A 268 5.10 3.30 3.98
N THR A 269 4.22 3.10 4.96
CA THR A 269 4.58 2.77 6.35
C THR A 269 4.50 1.27 6.66
N ARG A 270 3.95 0.45 5.75
CA ARG A 270 3.90 -1.00 5.88
C ARG A 270 5.32 -1.55 5.93
N GLY A 271 5.63 -2.29 7.00
CA GLY A 271 6.91 -2.95 7.15
C GLY A 271 7.22 -3.87 5.97
N ALA A 272 8.51 -4.02 5.66
CA ALA A 272 8.95 -4.90 4.60
C ALA A 272 8.51 -6.34 4.86
N ASP A 273 7.98 -6.98 3.83
CA ASP A 273 7.79 -8.42 3.82
C ASP A 273 9.16 -9.10 3.66
N SER A 274 9.36 -10.19 4.41
CA SER A 274 10.63 -10.93 4.41
C SER A 274 11.00 -11.53 3.05
N GLN A 275 10.00 -11.84 2.23
CA GLN A 275 10.15 -12.41 0.91
C GLN A 275 10.13 -11.34 -0.17
N GLY A 276 9.40 -10.24 0.02
CA GLY A 276 9.03 -9.30 -1.05
C GLY A 276 9.57 -7.87 -0.95
N GLY A 277 10.00 -7.45 0.24
CA GLY A 277 10.44 -6.07 0.51
C GLY A 277 9.27 -5.16 0.87
N ASN A 278 9.44 -3.84 0.67
CA ASN A 278 8.38 -2.88 1.02
C ASN A 278 7.16 -3.00 0.09
N CYS A 279 6.04 -2.43 0.54
CA CYS A 279 4.85 -2.27 -0.29
C CYS A 279 5.16 -1.47 -1.56
N GLN A 280 4.72 -2.02 -2.70
CA GLN A 280 4.88 -1.44 -4.03
C GLN A 280 3.54 -1.13 -4.69
N TYR A 281 2.45 -1.69 -4.17
CA TYR A 281 1.13 -1.59 -4.76
C TYR A 281 0.05 -1.66 -3.68
N PHE A 282 -1.04 -0.93 -3.88
CA PHE A 282 -2.25 -1.12 -3.09
C PHE A 282 -3.50 -1.11 -3.96
N ASN A 283 -4.50 -1.85 -3.53
CA ASN A 283 -5.85 -1.82 -4.05
C ASN A 283 -6.79 -1.28 -3.00
N ILE A 284 -7.43 -0.15 -3.29
CA ILE A 284 -8.48 0.45 -2.45
C ILE A 284 -9.85 0.12 -3.05
N TRP A 285 -10.80 -0.30 -2.21
CA TRP A 285 -12.16 -0.61 -2.65
C TRP A 285 -13.18 -0.45 -1.52
N ARG A 286 -14.44 -0.25 -1.89
CA ARG A 286 -15.57 -0.12 -0.95
C ARG A 286 -16.27 -1.46 -0.77
N ALA A 287 -16.37 -1.90 0.48
CA ALA A 287 -17.15 -3.07 0.88
C ALA A 287 -18.61 -2.68 1.11
N LEU A 288 -19.51 -3.38 0.41
CA LEU A 288 -20.96 -3.26 0.57
C LEU A 288 -21.47 -4.52 1.25
N VAL A 289 -22.12 -4.41 2.41
CA VAL A 289 -22.86 -5.52 3.03
C VAL A 289 -24.35 -5.27 2.80
N ASP A 290 -25.05 -6.21 2.16
CA ASP A 290 -26.46 -6.03 1.74
C ASP A 290 -26.69 -4.78 0.88
N GLY A 291 -25.70 -4.39 0.08
CA GLY A 291 -25.74 -3.20 -0.76
C GLY A 291 -25.62 -1.87 -0.01
N VAL A 292 -25.21 -1.91 1.27
CA VAL A 292 -24.93 -0.77 2.13
C VAL A 292 -23.41 -0.65 2.36
N PRO A 293 -22.79 0.50 2.07
CA PRO A 293 -21.39 0.77 2.43
C PRO A 293 -21.13 0.47 3.91
N THR A 294 -20.13 -0.36 4.18
CA THR A 294 -19.79 -0.83 5.53
C THR A 294 -18.34 -0.52 5.90
N THR A 295 -17.42 -0.65 4.95
CA THR A 295 -16.02 -0.28 5.15
C THR A 295 -15.30 0.01 3.82
N TYR A 296 -14.10 0.57 3.91
CA TYR A 296 -13.19 0.80 2.80
C TYR A 296 -11.88 0.09 3.08
N THR A 297 -11.49 -0.79 2.15
CA THR A 297 -10.36 -1.70 2.33
C THR A 297 -9.15 -1.21 1.55
N CYS A 298 -8.02 -1.06 2.22
CA CYS A 298 -6.70 -0.91 1.61
C CYS A 298 -5.98 -2.28 1.63
N SER A 299 -5.97 -3.01 0.52
CA SER A 299 -5.17 -4.23 0.38
C SER A 299 -3.79 -3.88 -0.16
N MET A 300 -2.72 -4.26 0.54
CA MET A 300 -1.34 -3.86 0.21
C MET A 300 -0.54 -5.05 -0.33
N TYR A 301 0.39 -4.78 -1.25
CA TYR A 301 1.17 -5.81 -1.93
C TYR A 301 2.62 -5.36 -2.18
N PHE A 302 3.57 -6.29 -2.06
CA PHE A 302 4.97 -6.06 -2.45
C PHE A 302 5.20 -6.36 -3.94
N LEU A 303 4.25 -7.02 -4.61
CA LEU A 303 4.22 -7.16 -6.07
C LEU A 303 3.17 -6.22 -6.66
N VAL A 304 3.49 -5.65 -7.82
CA VAL A 304 2.54 -4.85 -8.58
C VAL A 304 1.51 -5.77 -9.24
N ALA A 305 0.23 -5.53 -8.95
CA ALA A 305 -0.90 -6.19 -9.58
C ALA A 305 -1.59 -5.28 -10.61
N ASP A 306 -2.44 -5.86 -11.45
CA ASP A 306 -3.24 -5.16 -12.45
C ASP A 306 -4.71 -5.61 -12.47
N GLU A 307 -5.50 -5.09 -13.40
CA GLU A 307 -6.93 -5.39 -13.53
C GLU A 307 -7.20 -6.88 -13.79
N SER A 308 -6.28 -7.63 -14.38
CA SER A 308 -6.48 -9.05 -14.68
C SER A 308 -6.62 -9.92 -13.42
N THR A 309 -6.06 -9.45 -12.30
CA THR A 309 -6.16 -10.10 -10.99
C THR A 309 -7.31 -9.54 -10.14
N ALA A 310 -8.07 -8.56 -10.64
CA ALA A 310 -9.21 -7.94 -9.96
C ALA A 310 -10.46 -8.84 -9.99
N VAL A 311 -10.32 -10.06 -9.49
CA VAL A 311 -11.31 -11.14 -9.61
C VAL A 311 -12.10 -11.41 -8.32
N ASN A 312 -11.83 -10.68 -7.24
CA ASN A 312 -12.61 -10.75 -6.02
C ASN A 312 -13.80 -9.80 -6.09
N PHE A 313 -15.01 -10.34 -6.31
CA PHE A 313 -16.25 -9.56 -6.39
C PHE A 313 -17.03 -9.53 -5.06
N GLY A 314 -16.47 -10.11 -3.99
CA GLY A 314 -17.12 -10.30 -2.70
C GLY A 314 -17.56 -11.75 -2.43
N GLN A 315 -18.09 -12.00 -1.23
CA GLN A 315 -18.52 -13.31 -0.75
C GLN A 315 -19.76 -13.16 0.14
N GLY A 316 -20.76 -14.03 -0.04
CA GLY A 316 -22.02 -13.95 0.70
C GLY A 316 -22.75 -12.63 0.41
N ASP A 317 -23.07 -11.88 1.47
CA ASP A 317 -23.74 -10.58 1.38
C ASP A 317 -22.77 -9.41 1.19
N LEU A 318 -21.46 -9.68 1.21
CA LEU A 318 -20.42 -8.70 0.92
C LEU A 318 -20.20 -8.61 -0.59
N ALA A 319 -20.24 -7.41 -1.14
CA ALA A 319 -19.87 -7.09 -2.51
C ALA A 319 -18.77 -6.02 -2.57
N VAL A 320 -17.93 -6.09 -3.61
CA VAL A 320 -16.90 -5.09 -3.89
C VAL A 320 -17.42 -4.03 -4.85
N SER A 321 -17.07 -2.77 -4.61
CA SER A 321 -17.34 -1.66 -5.53
C SER A 321 -16.24 -0.60 -5.48
N GLU A 322 -16.21 0.28 -6.47
CA GLU A 322 -15.27 1.40 -6.54
C GLU A 322 -13.80 0.99 -6.43
N SER A 323 -13.44 -0.22 -6.86
CA SER A 323 -12.10 -0.76 -6.72
C SER A 323 -11.10 -0.07 -7.66
N ARG A 324 -9.97 0.39 -7.11
CA ARG A 324 -8.89 1.04 -7.86
C ARG A 324 -7.53 0.50 -7.41
N GLY A 325 -6.65 0.30 -8.37
CA GLY A 325 -5.29 -0.18 -8.15
C GLY A 325 -4.26 0.92 -8.34
N TYR A 326 -3.32 1.07 -7.40
CA TYR A 326 -2.25 2.06 -7.47
C TYR A 326 -0.89 1.42 -7.24
N ARG A 327 0.09 1.72 -8.08
CA ARG A 327 1.48 1.28 -7.90
C ARG A 327 2.38 2.46 -7.56
N ARG A 328 3.42 2.20 -6.77
CA ARG A 328 4.49 3.17 -6.53
C ARG A 328 5.28 3.36 -7.82
N LYS A 329 5.66 4.60 -8.09
CA LYS A 329 6.55 4.96 -9.19
C LYS A 329 7.98 4.60 -8.80
N ASN A 330 8.52 3.54 -9.40
CA ASN A 330 9.93 3.21 -9.29
C ASN A 330 10.72 4.12 -10.24
N VAL A 331 11.66 4.91 -9.72
CA VAL A 331 12.53 5.74 -10.57
C VAL A 331 13.79 5.00 -11.03
N ILE A 332 14.05 3.79 -10.52
CA ILE A 332 15.11 2.91 -11.02
C ILE A 332 14.64 2.25 -12.32
N PRO A 333 15.38 2.42 -13.43
CA PRO A 333 15.07 1.69 -14.65
C PRO A 333 15.47 0.22 -14.49
N ASP A 334 14.52 -0.68 -14.70
CA ASP A 334 14.78 -2.12 -14.82
C ASP A 334 15.66 -2.70 -13.69
N GLY A 335 15.30 -2.43 -12.44
CA GLY A 335 16.11 -2.83 -11.28
C GLY A 335 16.11 -4.34 -10.96
N GLY A 336 15.27 -5.13 -11.64
CA GLY A 336 15.37 -6.60 -11.68
C GLY A 336 16.20 -7.12 -12.86
N PHE A 337 16.79 -6.22 -13.66
CA PHE A 337 17.71 -6.54 -14.75
C PHE A 337 17.14 -7.39 -15.91
N GLU A 338 15.82 -7.53 -15.99
CA GLU A 338 15.10 -8.37 -16.96
C GLU A 338 15.15 -7.83 -18.39
N GLY A 339 15.47 -6.55 -18.57
CA GLY A 339 15.67 -5.94 -19.88
C GLY A 339 16.87 -6.53 -20.64
N PHE A 340 17.82 -7.16 -19.94
CA PHE A 340 18.90 -7.92 -20.57
C PHE A 340 18.50 -9.39 -20.75
N ASN A 341 18.55 -9.88 -21.99
CA ASN A 341 18.26 -11.28 -22.32
C ASN A 341 19.27 -11.86 -23.32
N CYS A 342 19.31 -13.19 -23.41
CA CYS A 342 20.23 -13.92 -24.29
C CYS A 342 19.84 -13.89 -25.78
N GLY A 343 18.98 -12.94 -26.17
CA GLY A 343 18.42 -12.83 -27.50
C GLY A 343 17.44 -13.95 -27.83
N THR A 344 17.12 -14.11 -29.12
CA THR A 344 16.12 -15.07 -29.60
C THR A 344 16.62 -16.53 -29.63
N ASN A 345 17.86 -16.77 -29.23
CA ASN A 345 18.45 -18.11 -29.26
C ASN A 345 18.29 -18.78 -27.88
N ILE A 346 17.07 -19.26 -27.62
CA ILE A 346 16.59 -19.86 -26.36
C ILE A 346 17.39 -21.12 -25.95
N THR A 347 18.29 -21.60 -26.80
CA THR A 347 19.13 -22.78 -26.55
C THR A 347 20.25 -22.56 -25.52
N ALA A 348 20.57 -21.31 -25.17
CA ALA A 348 21.48 -20.99 -24.07
C ALA A 348 20.74 -20.15 -23.02
N PRO A 349 20.26 -20.76 -21.91
CA PRO A 349 19.56 -20.04 -20.83
C PRO A 349 20.51 -19.21 -19.94
N PHE A 350 21.70 -18.88 -20.45
CA PHE A 350 22.79 -18.26 -19.72
C PHE A 350 23.57 -17.31 -20.64
N CYS A 351 23.66 -16.06 -20.23
CA CYS A 351 24.52 -15.06 -20.85
C CYS A 351 24.76 -13.92 -19.87
N PHE A 352 25.76 -13.09 -20.14
CA PHE A 352 26.06 -11.91 -19.34
C PHE A 352 26.68 -10.80 -20.21
N THR A 353 26.68 -9.58 -19.67
CA THR A 353 27.23 -8.39 -20.32
C THR A 353 27.83 -7.45 -19.25
N PRO A 354 28.87 -6.65 -19.57
CA PRO A 354 29.27 -5.55 -18.70
C PRO A 354 28.21 -4.45 -18.60
N GLY A 355 27.23 -4.38 -19.51
CA GLY A 355 26.21 -3.34 -19.48
C GLY A 355 25.20 -3.44 -20.63
N TYR A 356 24.08 -2.74 -20.48
CA TYR A 356 23.06 -2.57 -21.51
C TYR A 356 22.41 -1.19 -21.37
N SER A 357 21.24 -0.96 -21.96
CA SER A 357 20.61 0.35 -22.01
C SER A 357 20.21 0.91 -20.63
N ALA A 358 19.89 0.07 -19.65
CA ALA A 358 19.46 0.51 -18.32
C ALA A 358 20.59 0.54 -17.28
N TRP A 359 21.59 -0.35 -17.39
CA TRP A 359 22.65 -0.49 -16.39
C TRP A 359 24.03 -0.66 -17.01
N LYS A 360 25.06 -0.24 -16.27
CA LYS A 360 26.46 -0.37 -16.64
C LYS A 360 27.27 -0.85 -15.43
N GLY A 361 28.06 -1.89 -15.66
CA GLY A 361 29.16 -2.34 -14.82
C GLY A 361 30.47 -1.68 -15.26
N ILE A 362 31.27 -1.30 -14.28
CA ILE A 362 32.53 -0.59 -14.44
C ILE A 362 33.60 -1.37 -13.70
N SER A 363 34.64 -1.76 -14.43
CA SER A 363 35.88 -2.30 -13.89
C SER A 363 36.90 -1.17 -13.67
N PRO A 364 37.79 -1.28 -12.67
CA PRO A 364 38.98 -0.43 -12.58
C PRO A 364 39.89 -0.63 -13.80
N ALA A 365 40.87 0.25 -13.98
CA ALA A 365 41.70 0.32 -15.21
C ALA A 365 42.44 -0.97 -15.60
N THR A 366 42.59 -1.91 -14.66
CA THR A 366 43.23 -3.22 -14.86
C THR A 366 42.32 -4.40 -14.52
N GLY A 367 41.07 -4.14 -14.12
CA GLY A 367 40.11 -5.18 -13.79
C GLY A 367 39.36 -5.69 -15.01
N HIS A 368 38.80 -6.89 -14.90
CA HIS A 368 38.05 -7.53 -15.97
C HIS A 368 36.69 -8.06 -15.51
N LEU A 369 35.64 -7.34 -15.92
CA LEU A 369 34.22 -7.69 -15.65
C LEU A 369 33.90 -7.83 -14.16
N ASP A 370 34.39 -6.86 -13.38
CA ASP A 370 34.22 -6.78 -11.92
C ASP A 370 32.83 -6.28 -11.53
N ALA A 371 32.07 -5.79 -12.49
CA ALA A 371 30.64 -5.59 -12.38
C ALA A 371 29.99 -6.00 -13.72
N SER A 372 28.95 -6.82 -13.65
CA SER A 372 28.29 -7.34 -14.85
C SER A 372 26.82 -7.69 -14.58
N ILE A 373 26.05 -7.88 -15.65
CA ILE A 373 24.64 -8.26 -15.60
C ILE A 373 24.51 -9.63 -16.24
N PHE A 374 23.84 -10.54 -15.53
CA PHE A 374 23.58 -11.90 -15.97
C PHE A 374 22.10 -12.06 -16.29
N ASN A 375 21.81 -12.91 -17.27
CA ASN A 375 20.50 -13.53 -17.45
C ASN A 375 20.68 -15.03 -17.17
N TYR A 376 20.40 -15.44 -15.94
CA TYR A 376 20.45 -16.81 -15.47
C TYR A 376 19.63 -16.98 -14.18
N ALA A 377 18.47 -17.63 -14.28
CA ALA A 377 17.53 -17.79 -13.17
C ALA A 377 18.14 -18.35 -11.87
N PRO A 378 19.09 -19.32 -11.88
CA PRO A 378 19.74 -19.78 -10.65
C PRO A 378 20.55 -18.71 -9.90
N TYR A 379 20.94 -17.61 -10.55
CA TYR A 379 21.60 -16.49 -9.89
C TYR A 379 20.62 -15.40 -9.43
N ALA A 380 19.45 -15.30 -10.05
CA ALA A 380 18.48 -14.26 -9.77
C ALA A 380 17.62 -14.60 -8.54
N ARG A 381 17.09 -13.57 -7.89
CA ARG A 381 16.06 -13.73 -6.86
C ARG A 381 14.70 -13.89 -7.52
N THR A 382 14.40 -13.03 -8.49
CA THR A 382 13.18 -13.11 -9.29
C THR A 382 13.53 -13.12 -10.77
N GLY A 383 12.69 -13.78 -11.59
CA GLY A 383 12.91 -13.84 -13.04
C GLY A 383 14.22 -14.54 -13.43
N HIS A 384 15.03 -13.86 -14.25
CA HIS A 384 16.31 -14.35 -14.78
C HIS A 384 17.44 -13.33 -14.67
N GLY A 385 17.13 -12.04 -14.55
CA GLY A 385 18.10 -10.95 -14.49
C GLY A 385 18.73 -10.83 -13.12
N VAL A 386 20.03 -10.55 -13.06
CA VAL A 386 20.72 -10.22 -11.81
C VAL A 386 22.00 -9.44 -12.11
N ALA A 387 22.39 -8.55 -11.21
CA ALA A 387 23.70 -7.93 -11.28
C ALA A 387 24.71 -8.67 -10.39
N LEU A 388 25.95 -8.76 -10.87
CA LEU A 388 27.10 -9.31 -10.17
C LEU A 388 28.11 -8.21 -9.89
N LEU A 389 28.66 -8.20 -8.69
CA LEU A 389 29.88 -7.50 -8.31
C LEU A 389 30.96 -8.55 -7.97
N GLY A 390 32.16 -8.37 -8.53
CA GLY A 390 33.29 -9.31 -8.51
C GLY A 390 33.63 -9.80 -9.92
N SER A 391 34.92 -10.08 -10.19
CA SER A 391 35.41 -10.52 -11.50
C SER A 391 34.67 -11.77 -11.99
N ALA A 392 33.83 -11.63 -13.01
CA ALA A 392 32.96 -12.70 -13.51
C ALA A 392 33.73 -13.98 -13.91
N PHE A 393 34.98 -13.82 -14.36
CA PHE A 393 35.90 -14.91 -14.73
C PHE A 393 36.89 -15.30 -13.62
N GLY A 394 36.87 -14.61 -12.47
CA GLY A 394 37.82 -14.82 -11.37
C GLY A 394 39.26 -14.51 -11.75
N GLU A 395 39.48 -13.54 -12.64
CA GLU A 395 40.82 -13.19 -13.16
C GLU A 395 41.60 -12.29 -12.20
N ASP A 396 40.89 -11.50 -11.40
CA ASP A 396 41.47 -10.57 -10.43
C ASP A 396 40.57 -10.40 -9.20
N ASP A 397 41.11 -9.75 -8.17
CA ASP A 397 40.49 -9.52 -6.88
C ASP A 397 40.07 -8.05 -6.70
N PHE A 398 39.75 -7.35 -7.80
CA PHE A 398 39.33 -5.96 -7.74
C PHE A 398 37.80 -5.83 -7.57
N PRO A 399 37.34 -4.79 -6.85
CA PRO A 399 35.93 -4.46 -6.78
C PRO A 399 35.46 -3.72 -8.04
N GLY A 400 34.24 -4.03 -8.46
CA GLY A 400 33.57 -3.33 -9.55
C GLY A 400 32.56 -2.31 -9.05
N THR A 401 32.02 -1.53 -9.99
CA THR A 401 30.94 -0.58 -9.72
C THR A 401 29.79 -0.81 -10.68
N LEU A 402 28.60 -1.03 -10.14
CA LEU A 402 27.34 -1.10 -10.87
C LEU A 402 26.59 0.23 -10.71
N THR A 403 26.09 0.80 -11.81
CA THR A 403 25.32 2.04 -11.82
C THR A 403 24.24 2.02 -12.91
N PRO A 404 23.08 2.66 -12.70
CA PRO A 404 22.18 2.96 -13.80
C PRO A 404 22.90 3.70 -14.93
N ALA A 405 22.49 3.44 -16.17
CA ALA A 405 23.16 3.95 -17.37
C ALA A 405 23.02 5.48 -17.55
N SER A 406 22.02 6.07 -16.88
CA SER A 406 21.67 7.48 -16.84
C SER A 406 21.34 7.87 -15.39
N SER A 407 21.39 9.17 -15.07
CA SER A 407 20.94 9.69 -13.79
C SER A 407 19.45 9.38 -13.53
N LEU A 408 19.09 9.25 -12.27
CA LEU A 408 17.73 8.94 -11.83
C LEU A 408 16.84 10.18 -11.86
N ASP A 409 15.63 10.06 -12.41
CA ASP A 409 14.66 11.16 -12.48
C ASP A 409 14.01 11.39 -11.11
N THR A 410 14.70 12.20 -10.31
CA THR A 410 14.44 12.45 -8.89
C THR A 410 14.18 13.94 -8.68
N GLU A 411 13.36 14.26 -7.67
CA GLU A 411 13.01 15.63 -7.34
C GLU A 411 13.86 16.17 -6.19
N ALA A 412 14.57 17.28 -6.43
CA ALA A 412 15.43 17.90 -5.42
C ALA A 412 14.66 18.22 -4.12
N GLY A 413 15.24 17.84 -2.98
CA GLY A 413 14.68 18.06 -1.64
C GLY A 413 13.65 17.02 -1.20
N LYS A 414 13.26 16.08 -2.06
CA LYS A 414 12.37 14.98 -1.68
C LYS A 414 13.16 13.81 -1.08
N THR A 415 12.52 13.06 -0.19
CA THR A 415 13.08 11.82 0.37
C THR A 415 12.61 10.63 -0.45
N TYR A 416 13.53 9.72 -0.76
CA TYR A 416 13.23 8.46 -1.43
C TYR A 416 13.70 7.29 -0.57
N THR A 417 12.98 6.18 -0.66
CA THR A 417 13.36 4.89 -0.07
C THR A 417 13.99 4.04 -1.17
N LEU A 418 15.32 3.86 -1.07
CA LEU A 418 16.06 2.86 -1.83
C LEU A 418 15.83 1.49 -1.19
N GLN A 419 15.63 0.47 -2.00
CA GLN A 419 15.60 -0.91 -1.57
C GLN A 419 16.17 -1.84 -2.63
N PHE A 420 16.68 -2.98 -2.19
CA PHE A 420 17.15 -4.06 -3.07
C PHE A 420 17.34 -5.33 -2.25
N PHE A 421 17.55 -6.44 -2.96
CA PHE A 421 17.98 -7.70 -2.36
C PHE A 421 19.43 -7.95 -2.71
N HIS A 422 20.16 -8.53 -1.76
CA HIS A 422 21.56 -8.86 -1.91
C HIS A 422 21.84 -10.29 -1.45
N SER A 423 22.69 -11.01 -2.19
CA SER A 423 23.16 -12.36 -1.86
C SER A 423 24.66 -12.48 -2.13
N SER A 424 25.33 -13.28 -1.32
CA SER A 424 26.76 -13.63 -1.41
C SER A 424 26.94 -15.15 -1.22
N ALA A 425 25.90 -15.94 -1.52
CA ALA A 425 25.88 -17.38 -1.25
C ALA A 425 26.49 -18.21 -2.40
N PHE A 426 27.66 -17.82 -2.93
CA PHE A 426 28.25 -18.45 -4.12
C PHE A 426 29.47 -19.33 -3.80
N SER A 427 30.60 -18.73 -3.41
CA SER A 427 31.88 -19.44 -3.21
C SER A 427 32.02 -20.17 -1.87
N GLY A 428 31.02 -20.06 -1.00
CA GLY A 428 30.99 -20.70 0.31
C GLY A 428 31.59 -19.81 1.41
N PRO A 429 31.47 -20.21 2.69
CA PRO A 429 31.84 -19.37 3.82
C PRO A 429 33.26 -18.80 3.80
N GLU A 430 34.24 -19.56 3.31
CA GLU A 430 35.63 -19.11 3.21
C GLU A 430 35.86 -18.19 2.01
N GLY A 431 35.26 -18.51 0.85
CA GLY A 431 35.41 -17.71 -0.36
C GLY A 431 34.68 -16.36 -0.30
N GLU A 432 33.65 -16.27 0.54
CA GLU A 432 32.80 -15.08 0.71
C GLU A 432 33.13 -14.29 1.97
N ALA A 433 34.21 -14.64 2.69
CA ALA A 433 34.59 -13.99 3.94
C ALA A 433 34.83 -12.48 3.80
N ASP A 434 35.26 -12.05 2.61
CA ASP A 434 35.54 -10.65 2.27
C ASP A 434 34.45 -10.02 1.38
N ALA A 435 33.28 -10.67 1.22
CA ALA A 435 32.15 -10.13 0.47
C ALA A 435 31.70 -8.78 1.02
N PHE A 436 31.47 -7.81 0.14
CA PHE A 436 31.03 -6.48 0.55
C PHE A 436 30.34 -5.71 -0.56
N VAL A 437 29.39 -4.86 -0.17
CA VAL A 437 28.74 -3.89 -1.05
C VAL A 437 28.67 -2.54 -0.34
N GLU A 438 29.27 -1.53 -0.94
CA GLU A 438 29.05 -0.13 -0.63
C GLU A 438 27.93 0.43 -1.48
N VAL A 439 26.97 1.09 -0.86
CA VAL A 439 25.90 1.82 -1.54
C VAL A 439 26.27 3.30 -1.55
N HIS A 440 26.39 3.85 -2.74
CA HIS A 440 26.76 5.25 -2.98
C HIS A 440 25.56 6.03 -3.50
N TRP A 441 25.32 7.21 -2.93
CA TRP A 441 24.33 8.18 -3.36
C TRP A 441 25.03 9.52 -3.63
N ASN A 442 25.11 9.92 -4.90
CA ASN A 442 25.89 11.10 -5.35
C ASN A 442 27.32 11.12 -4.80
N ASP A 443 28.08 10.05 -5.07
CA ASP A 443 29.46 9.83 -4.62
C ASP A 443 29.67 9.72 -3.09
N ALA A 444 28.59 9.81 -2.29
CA ALA A 444 28.66 9.60 -0.85
C ALA A 444 28.26 8.16 -0.49
N VAL A 445 29.11 7.46 0.27
CA VAL A 445 28.79 6.15 0.84
C VAL A 445 27.70 6.32 1.90
N ILE A 446 26.50 5.81 1.63
CA ILE A 446 25.39 5.82 2.58
C ILE A 446 25.30 4.53 3.40
N ALA A 447 25.88 3.44 2.90
CA ALA A 447 25.93 2.15 3.59
C ALA A 447 27.11 1.31 3.13
N THR A 448 27.61 0.47 4.03
CA THR A 448 28.58 -0.61 3.73
C THR A 448 28.04 -1.90 4.31
N ILE A 449 27.76 -2.87 3.45
CA ILE A 449 27.25 -4.19 3.77
C ILE A 449 28.42 -5.17 3.73
N LYS A 450 28.60 -5.97 4.78
CA LYS A 450 29.64 -7.01 4.89
C LYS A 450 29.01 -8.31 5.38
N PRO A 451 28.34 -9.06 4.50
CA PRO A 451 27.52 -10.18 4.90
C PRO A 451 28.33 -11.45 5.21
N GLY A 452 29.58 -11.53 4.72
CA GLY A 452 30.25 -12.81 4.62
C GLY A 452 29.50 -13.70 3.63
N PHE A 453 29.19 -14.93 4.02
CA PHE A 453 28.29 -15.80 3.25
C PHE A 453 26.84 -15.61 3.68
N SER A 454 26.02 -15.04 2.81
CA SER A 454 24.59 -14.80 3.08
C SER A 454 23.71 -15.09 1.86
N SER A 455 22.56 -15.73 2.10
CA SER A 455 21.46 -15.81 1.12
C SER A 455 20.81 -14.44 0.88
N TRP A 456 19.85 -14.39 -0.06
CA TRP A 456 19.09 -13.18 -0.37
C TRP A 456 18.55 -12.50 0.89
N THR A 457 19.00 -11.27 1.09
CA THR A 457 18.66 -10.42 2.23
C THR A 457 18.17 -9.08 1.72
N PHE A 458 17.06 -8.62 2.29
CA PHE A 458 16.48 -7.32 1.97
C PHE A 458 17.26 -6.18 2.64
N TYR A 459 17.56 -5.13 1.89
CA TYR A 459 18.15 -3.89 2.40
C TYR A 459 17.30 -2.70 1.97
N SER A 460 17.20 -1.69 2.85
CA SER A 460 16.49 -0.45 2.55
C SER A 460 17.12 0.75 3.26
N PHE A 461 17.18 1.88 2.55
CA PHE A 461 17.79 3.12 2.99
C PHE A 461 16.95 4.32 2.54
N ASN A 462 16.82 5.33 3.40
CA ASN A 462 16.24 6.61 3.00
C ASN A 462 17.33 7.56 2.53
N VAL A 463 17.12 8.20 1.39
CA VAL A 463 18.05 9.16 0.77
C VAL A 463 17.30 10.45 0.44
N VAL A 464 17.98 11.59 0.54
CA VAL A 464 17.43 12.89 0.12
C VAL A 464 17.98 13.22 -1.26
N ALA A 465 17.08 13.43 -2.21
CA ALA A 465 17.42 13.71 -3.60
C ALA A 465 17.95 15.14 -3.80
N GLN A 466 18.94 15.28 -4.68
CA GLN A 466 19.45 16.55 -5.19
C GLN A 466 18.88 16.87 -6.59
N GLY A 467 18.19 15.90 -7.20
CA GLY A 467 17.63 15.95 -8.54
C GLY A 467 18.64 15.48 -9.58
N ASN A 468 18.22 14.57 -10.47
CA ASN A 468 19.12 13.84 -11.37
C ASN A 468 20.22 13.07 -10.60
N ASP A 469 19.83 12.43 -9.50
CA ASP A 469 20.76 11.73 -8.61
C ASP A 469 21.45 10.52 -9.26
N VAL A 470 22.62 10.15 -8.73
CA VAL A 470 23.41 8.98 -9.15
C VAL A 470 23.43 7.95 -8.02
N LEU A 471 23.00 6.73 -8.34
CA LEU A 471 23.10 5.55 -7.48
C LEU A 471 24.22 4.64 -7.97
N GLN A 472 25.09 4.18 -7.06
CA GLN A 472 26.08 3.16 -7.40
C GLN A 472 26.15 2.09 -6.32
N PHE A 473 26.44 0.87 -6.75
CA PHE A 473 26.85 -0.22 -5.88
C PHE A 473 28.28 -0.55 -6.19
N HIS A 474 29.17 -0.43 -5.21
CA HIS A 474 30.59 -0.72 -5.36
C HIS A 474 30.96 -1.88 -4.46
N GLY A 475 31.57 -2.93 -5.00
CA GLY A 475 31.79 -4.13 -4.19
C GLY A 475 32.24 -5.33 -4.98
N GLY A 476 32.11 -6.49 -4.34
CA GLY A 476 32.64 -7.76 -4.84
C GLY A 476 34.17 -7.77 -4.84
N LYS A 477 34.74 -8.96 -4.71
CA LYS A 477 36.19 -9.17 -4.79
C LYS A 477 36.43 -10.66 -4.91
N ALA A 478 36.66 -11.16 -6.14
CA ALA A 478 36.82 -12.60 -6.32
C ALA A 478 37.90 -13.16 -5.37
N PRO A 479 37.65 -14.28 -4.69
CA PRO A 479 36.56 -15.24 -4.93
C PRO A 479 35.21 -14.89 -4.28
N SER A 480 35.05 -13.73 -3.63
CA SER A 480 33.76 -13.26 -3.13
C SER A 480 32.91 -12.61 -4.23
N TYR A 481 31.64 -12.98 -4.30
CA TYR A 481 30.69 -12.56 -5.33
C TYR A 481 29.41 -12.02 -4.71
N ASP A 482 29.09 -10.76 -5.00
CA ASP A 482 27.90 -10.10 -4.49
C ASP A 482 26.87 -9.97 -5.63
N PHE A 483 25.70 -10.56 -5.42
CA PHE A 483 24.56 -10.51 -6.33
C PHE A 483 23.55 -9.49 -5.83
N LEU A 484 23.02 -8.69 -6.75
CA LEU A 484 22.01 -7.66 -6.49
C LEU A 484 20.80 -7.89 -7.38
N ASP A 485 19.60 -7.80 -6.81
CA ASP A 485 18.34 -7.96 -7.53
C ASP A 485 17.23 -7.06 -6.96
N ASP A 486 16.19 -6.84 -7.76
CA ASP A 486 14.96 -6.12 -7.40
C ASP A 486 15.20 -4.71 -6.82
N VAL A 487 16.15 -4.00 -7.42
CA VAL A 487 16.52 -2.64 -7.02
C VAL A 487 15.37 -1.67 -7.32
N SER A 488 14.92 -0.95 -6.30
CA SER A 488 13.83 0.02 -6.43
C SER A 488 14.12 1.28 -5.65
N LEU A 489 13.67 2.42 -6.17
CA LEU A 489 13.73 3.71 -5.52
C LEU A 489 12.36 4.36 -5.61
N PHE A 490 11.72 4.54 -4.47
CA PHE A 490 10.36 5.07 -4.38
C PHE A 490 10.34 6.38 -3.60
N LEU A 491 9.52 7.34 -4.03
CA LEU A 491 9.28 8.54 -3.24
C LEU A 491 8.70 8.13 -1.87
N THR A 492 9.28 8.66 -0.80
CA THR A 492 8.75 8.58 0.55
C THR A 492 7.80 9.77 0.72
N ILE A 493 6.51 9.50 0.84
CA ILE A 493 5.56 10.54 1.26
C ILE A 493 5.76 10.66 2.78
N GLY A 494 6.22 11.82 3.22
CA GLY A 494 6.55 12.13 4.61
C GLY A 494 5.92 13.44 5.02
#